data_AF-A0A7X7QN47-F1
#
_entry.id   AF-A0A7X7QN47-F1
#
_cell.length_a   1.000
_cell.length_b   1.000
_cell.length_c   1.000
_cell.angle_alpha   90.00
_cell.angle_beta   90.00
_cell.angle_gamma   90.00
#
_symmetry.space_group_name_H-M   'P 1'
#
loop_
_entity.id
_entity.type
_entity.pdbx_description
1 polymer ?
#
loop_
_entity_poly.entity_id
_entity_poly.type
_entity_poly.pdbx_seq_one_letter_code
_entity_poly.pdbx_strand_id
1 'polypeptide(L)'
;DQAFHGRVLEALRADLMGHTDEGFVYRLDFRLRPYGRAGTLAVSTRALQRYYASAAALWEVQALLKARPIAGSRALGDGLLAELRPILRRPRDGARIAASVRHLRDRAGRHRAEAAGTDIKNGPGGIRDVEFLVQALQLAHAHREPGVLAAGTGEAIEALVAGGQLGPEHGRRLQDNYAFLRRVEHFLQLLDDRQTHTLPGRDADRDALARRVLGPRHHGADLMAAVHEVTGSTAELFASGLHDLEKP
;
A
#
# COMPACT_ATOMS: atom_id res chain seq x y z
N ASP A 1 8.60 9.71 -28.90
CA ASP A 1 9.63 10.65 -28.45
C ASP A 1 9.59 10.75 -26.92
N GLN A 2 10.64 10.28 -26.22
CA GLN A 2 10.69 10.27 -24.76
C GLN A 2 10.72 11.69 -24.17
N ALA A 3 11.33 12.65 -24.87
CA ALA A 3 11.40 14.05 -24.43
C ALA A 3 10.03 14.71 -24.50
N PHE A 4 9.27 14.46 -25.58
CA PHE A 4 7.88 14.92 -25.69
C PHE A 4 7.02 14.41 -24.52
N HIS A 5 7.02 13.11 -24.23
CA HIS A 5 6.23 12.56 -23.13
C HIS A 5 6.70 13.06 -21.76
N GLY A 6 7.99 13.34 -21.59
CA GLY A 6 8.53 14.00 -20.40
C GLY A 6 7.90 15.38 -20.18
N ARG A 7 7.87 16.24 -21.22
CA ARG A 7 7.25 17.57 -21.15
C ARG A 7 5.75 17.51 -20.85
N VAL A 8 5.04 16.51 -21.40
CA VAL A 8 3.61 16.31 -21.09
C VAL A 8 3.40 15.99 -19.60
N LEU A 9 4.25 15.14 -19.01
CA LEU A 9 4.17 14.81 -17.58
C LEU A 9 4.56 16.00 -16.68
N GLU A 10 5.49 16.84 -17.13
CA GLU A 10 5.85 18.08 -16.42
C GLU A 10 4.71 19.10 -16.44
N ALA A 11 4.05 19.29 -17.60
CA ALA A 11 2.87 20.13 -17.72
C ALA A 11 1.73 19.60 -16.83
N LEU A 12 1.42 18.29 -16.91
CA LEU A 12 0.41 17.66 -16.06
C LEU A 12 0.72 17.83 -14.56
N ARG A 13 2.01 17.75 -14.18
CA ARG A 13 2.43 18.00 -12.81
C ARG A 13 2.18 19.45 -12.41
N ALA A 14 2.51 20.41 -13.27
CA ALA A 14 2.26 21.82 -13.02
C ALA A 14 0.75 22.10 -12.87
N ASP A 15 -0.09 21.52 -13.73
CA ASP A 15 -1.53 21.72 -13.70
C ASP A 15 -2.18 21.13 -12.44
N LEU A 16 -1.78 19.92 -12.03
CA LEU A 16 -2.40 19.24 -10.89
C LEU A 16 -1.87 19.71 -9.53
N MET A 17 -0.60 20.11 -9.46
CA MET A 17 0.05 20.56 -8.22
C MET A 17 0.12 22.08 -8.07
N GLY A 18 -0.15 22.84 -9.13
CA GLY A 18 -0.11 24.29 -9.13
C GLY A 18 -1.13 24.87 -8.14
N HIS A 19 -0.70 25.86 -7.37
CA HIS A 19 -1.58 26.57 -6.46
C HIS A 19 -2.26 27.73 -7.18
N THR A 20 -3.58 27.74 -7.12
CA THR A 20 -4.46 28.84 -7.55
C THR A 20 -5.21 29.39 -6.34
N ASP A 21 -6.05 30.41 -6.55
CA ASP A 21 -6.96 30.91 -5.51
C ASP A 21 -7.97 29.84 -5.04
N GLU A 22 -8.20 28.80 -5.85
CA GLU A 22 -9.04 27.64 -5.51
C GLU A 22 -8.23 26.49 -4.88
N GLY A 23 -6.94 26.68 -4.62
CA GLY A 23 -6.03 25.65 -4.09
C GLY A 23 -5.33 24.83 -5.18
N PHE A 24 -5.13 23.54 -4.92
CA PHE A 24 -4.48 22.59 -5.84
C PHE A 24 -5.35 21.33 -5.99
N VAL A 25 -5.18 20.58 -7.08
CA VAL A 25 -6.01 19.39 -7.36
C VAL A 25 -5.44 18.15 -6.66
N TYR A 26 -4.21 17.76 -6.99
CA TYR A 26 -3.54 16.58 -6.43
C TYR A 26 -2.04 16.81 -6.25
N ARG A 27 -1.49 16.27 -5.16
CA ARG A 27 -0.03 16.11 -5.02
C ARG A 27 0.42 14.86 -5.78
N LEU A 28 1.21 15.04 -6.84
CA LEU A 28 1.77 13.93 -7.61
C LEU A 28 3.14 13.50 -7.05
N ASP A 29 3.35 12.19 -6.96
CA ASP A 29 4.61 11.59 -6.55
C ASP A 29 5.12 10.60 -7.61
N PHE A 30 6.17 11.01 -8.33
CA PHE A 30 6.80 10.20 -9.38
C PHE A 30 7.96 9.34 -8.88
N ARG A 31 8.21 9.23 -7.56
CA ARG A 31 9.39 8.54 -7.00
C ARG A 31 9.41 7.03 -7.20
N LEU A 32 8.27 6.41 -7.54
CA LEU A 32 8.16 4.97 -7.80
C LEU A 32 8.53 4.57 -9.24
N ARG A 33 8.88 5.52 -10.11
CA ARG A 33 9.35 5.22 -11.47
C ARG A 33 10.75 4.56 -11.44
N PRO A 34 11.16 3.84 -12.51
CA PRO A 34 12.50 3.29 -12.63
C PRO A 34 13.60 4.31 -12.29
N TYR A 35 14.57 3.89 -11.49
CA TYR A 35 15.67 4.75 -11.00
C TYR A 35 15.23 5.94 -10.12
N GLY A 36 13.98 5.97 -9.67
CA GLY A 36 13.44 6.97 -8.77
C GLY A 36 13.63 8.40 -9.28
N ARG A 37 14.18 9.29 -8.43
CA ARG A 37 14.41 10.71 -8.77
C ARG A 37 15.41 10.92 -9.90
N ALA A 38 16.38 10.01 -10.06
CA ALA A 38 17.41 10.09 -11.10
C ALA A 38 16.89 9.58 -12.47
N GLY A 39 15.76 8.88 -12.48
CA GLY A 39 15.14 8.39 -13.71
C GLY A 39 14.36 9.46 -14.47
N THR A 40 14.25 9.26 -15.78
CA THR A 40 13.39 10.05 -16.67
C THR A 40 11.91 9.94 -16.28
N LEU A 41 11.14 11.02 -16.41
CA LEU A 41 9.71 11.03 -16.07
C LEU A 41 8.87 10.10 -16.95
N ALA A 42 9.19 10.03 -18.25
CA ALA A 42 8.58 9.09 -19.18
C ALA A 42 9.56 7.98 -19.54
N VAL A 43 9.08 6.74 -19.54
CA VAL A 43 9.87 5.53 -19.86
C VAL A 43 9.11 4.75 -20.93
N SER A 44 9.81 4.23 -21.94
CA SER A 44 9.18 3.36 -22.95
C SER A 44 8.77 2.02 -22.34
N THR A 45 7.74 1.38 -22.90
CA THR A 45 7.27 0.05 -22.45
C THR A 45 8.40 -0.98 -22.41
N ARG A 46 9.22 -1.04 -23.47
CA ARG A 46 10.40 -1.91 -23.56
C ARG A 46 11.45 -1.62 -22.49
N ALA A 47 11.70 -0.34 -22.17
CA ALA A 47 12.65 0.01 -21.12
C ALA A 47 12.12 -0.36 -19.73
N LEU A 48 10.81 -0.16 -19.49
CA LEU A 48 10.16 -0.55 -18.25
C LEU A 48 10.19 -2.07 -18.04
N GLN A 49 9.89 -2.84 -19.09
CA GLN A 49 9.97 -4.30 -19.08
C GLN A 49 11.39 -4.77 -18.75
N ARG A 50 12.42 -4.22 -19.41
CA ARG A 50 13.83 -4.52 -19.11
C ARG A 50 14.18 -4.19 -17.65
N TYR A 51 13.76 -3.03 -17.16
CA TYR A 51 14.04 -2.61 -15.79
C TYR A 51 13.50 -3.61 -14.77
N TYR A 52 12.21 -3.96 -14.86
CA TYR A 52 11.62 -4.94 -13.95
C TYR A 52 12.17 -6.35 -14.14
N ALA A 53 12.63 -6.69 -15.34
CA ALA A 53 13.19 -8.00 -15.62
C ALA A 53 14.58 -8.20 -14.99
N SER A 54 15.40 -7.15 -14.86
CA SER A 54 16.82 -7.31 -14.49
C SER A 54 17.32 -6.44 -13.33
N ALA A 55 16.69 -5.31 -13.04
CA ALA A 55 17.24 -4.30 -12.14
C ALA A 55 16.33 -3.94 -10.96
N ALA A 56 15.02 -4.14 -11.08
CA ALA A 56 14.07 -3.78 -10.02
C ALA A 56 14.33 -4.55 -8.72
N ALA A 57 14.38 -3.82 -7.62
CA ALA A 57 14.44 -4.38 -6.29
C ALA A 57 13.11 -5.06 -5.94
N LEU A 58 13.14 -5.98 -4.97
CA LEU A 58 11.96 -6.73 -4.57
C LEU A 58 10.80 -5.84 -4.10
N TRP A 59 11.11 -4.73 -3.41
CA TRP A 59 10.10 -3.76 -3.01
C TRP A 59 9.43 -3.05 -4.20
N GLU A 60 10.15 -2.84 -5.31
CA GLU A 60 9.57 -2.26 -6.53
C GLU A 60 8.64 -3.26 -7.21
N VAL A 61 8.98 -4.54 -7.15
CA VAL A 61 8.11 -5.63 -7.60
C VAL A 61 6.85 -5.74 -6.72
N GLN A 62 6.96 -5.53 -5.41
CA GLN A 62 5.79 -5.44 -4.53
C GLN A 62 4.90 -4.26 -4.92
N ALA A 63 5.48 -3.08 -5.17
CA ALA A 63 4.73 -1.91 -5.61
C ALA A 63 4.03 -2.13 -6.97
N LEU A 64 4.64 -2.92 -7.88
CA LEU A 64 4.06 -3.28 -9.17
C LEU A 64 2.73 -4.03 -9.05
N LEU A 65 2.47 -4.77 -7.96
CA LEU A 65 1.18 -5.44 -7.73
C LEU A 65 0.00 -4.46 -7.74
N LYS A 66 0.22 -3.19 -7.38
CA LYS A 66 -0.82 -2.17 -7.29
C LYS A 66 -0.97 -1.36 -8.57
N ALA A 67 -0.14 -1.61 -9.59
CA ALA A 67 -0.15 -0.85 -10.83
C ALA A 67 -1.44 -1.08 -11.64
N ARG A 68 -2.04 0.00 -12.13
CA ARG A 68 -3.21 -0.02 -13.02
C ARG A 68 -3.17 1.16 -13.97
N PRO A 69 -3.68 1.04 -15.21
CA PRO A 69 -3.82 2.19 -16.11
C PRO A 69 -4.92 3.12 -15.59
N ILE A 70 -4.63 4.42 -15.52
CA ILE A 70 -5.59 5.43 -15.03
C ILE A 70 -5.95 6.49 -16.07
N ALA A 71 -5.15 6.64 -17.11
CA ALA A 71 -5.33 7.64 -18.17
C ALA A 71 -4.66 7.16 -19.47
N GLY A 72 -5.04 7.78 -20.60
CA GLY A 72 -4.53 7.44 -21.92
C GLY A 72 -5.15 6.17 -22.52
N SER A 73 -4.42 5.49 -23.40
CA SER A 73 -4.89 4.27 -24.06
C SER A 73 -4.93 3.09 -23.08
N ARG A 74 -6.15 2.62 -22.77
CA ARG A 74 -6.37 1.42 -21.94
C ARG A 74 -5.69 0.19 -22.54
N ALA A 75 -5.84 -0.02 -23.86
CA ALA A 75 -5.22 -1.15 -24.55
C ALA A 75 -3.69 -1.18 -24.39
N LEU A 76 -3.03 -0.02 -24.45
CA LEU A 76 -1.58 0.06 -24.22
C LEU A 76 -1.22 -0.26 -22.76
N GLY A 77 -1.95 0.30 -21.80
CA GLY A 77 -1.71 0.08 -20.38
C GLY A 77 -1.94 -1.38 -19.97
N ASP A 78 -3.04 -1.97 -20.41
CA ASP A 78 -3.39 -3.36 -20.14
C ASP A 78 -2.39 -4.32 -20.80
N GLY A 79 -1.97 -4.02 -22.04
CA GLY A 79 -0.92 -4.76 -22.74
C GLY A 79 0.42 -4.74 -21.99
N LEU A 80 0.85 -3.56 -21.52
CA LEU A 80 2.07 -3.43 -20.72
C LEU A 80 1.99 -4.22 -19.41
N LEU A 81 0.87 -4.17 -18.68
CA LEU A 81 0.71 -4.93 -17.44
C LEU A 81 0.69 -6.44 -17.70
N ALA A 82 0.12 -6.88 -18.82
CA ALA A 82 0.18 -8.27 -19.25
C ALA A 82 1.63 -8.72 -19.50
N GLU A 83 2.46 -7.87 -20.14
CA GLU A 83 3.89 -8.14 -20.36
C GLU A 83 4.71 -8.18 -19.06
N LEU A 84 4.31 -7.40 -18.04
CA LEU A 84 4.97 -7.38 -16.73
C LEU A 84 4.50 -8.50 -15.80
N ARG A 85 3.32 -9.10 -16.03
CA ARG A 85 2.75 -10.16 -15.18
C ARG A 85 3.68 -11.37 -14.96
N PRO A 86 4.47 -11.85 -15.94
CA PRO A 86 5.45 -12.92 -15.71
C PRO A 86 6.50 -12.58 -14.65
N ILE A 87 6.85 -11.30 -14.47
CA ILE A 87 7.80 -10.88 -13.44
C ILE A 87 7.22 -11.16 -12.06
N LEU A 88 5.94 -10.85 -11.83
CA LEU A 88 5.26 -11.12 -10.55
C LEU A 88 5.23 -12.62 -10.21
N ARG A 89 5.21 -13.50 -11.22
CA ARG A 89 5.12 -14.96 -11.09
C ARG A 89 6.46 -15.69 -11.00
N ARG A 90 7.59 -14.97 -10.96
CA ARG A 90 8.91 -15.62 -10.78
C ARG A 90 8.97 -16.31 -9.41
N PRO A 91 9.53 -17.52 -9.31
CA PRO A 91 9.77 -18.15 -8.02
C PRO A 91 10.72 -17.27 -7.20
N ARG A 92 10.43 -17.13 -5.92
CA ARG A 92 11.20 -16.33 -4.98
C ARG A 92 11.34 -17.07 -3.66
N ASP A 93 12.48 -16.86 -3.03
CA ASP A 93 12.73 -17.30 -1.67
C ASP A 93 11.87 -16.45 -0.70
N GLY A 94 11.03 -17.13 0.08
CA GLY A 94 10.14 -16.49 1.05
C GLY A 94 10.90 -15.74 2.15
N ALA A 95 12.08 -16.22 2.57
CA ALA A 95 12.92 -15.53 3.54
C ALA A 95 13.45 -14.20 3.00
N ARG A 96 13.77 -14.13 1.70
CA ARG A 96 14.14 -12.86 1.04
C ARG A 96 12.96 -11.89 0.95
N ILE A 97 11.75 -12.39 0.71
CA ILE A 97 10.53 -11.56 0.73
C ILE A 97 10.31 -10.99 2.14
N ALA A 98 10.34 -11.84 3.16
CA ALA A 98 10.15 -11.44 4.55
C ALA A 98 11.20 -10.40 5.00
N ALA A 99 12.47 -10.60 4.64
CA ALA A 99 13.55 -9.65 4.92
C ALA A 99 13.32 -8.28 4.22
N SER A 100 12.92 -8.28 2.95
CA SER A 100 12.57 -7.05 2.21
C SER A 100 11.43 -6.30 2.88
N VAL A 101 10.37 -7.01 3.27
CA VAL A 101 9.20 -6.42 3.95
C VAL A 101 9.57 -5.80 5.29
N ARG A 102 10.33 -6.50 6.14
CA ARG A 102 10.80 -5.94 7.42
C ARG A 102 11.65 -4.70 7.21
N HIS A 103 12.56 -4.71 6.24
CA HIS A 103 13.37 -3.54 5.91
C HIS A 103 12.52 -2.32 5.52
N LEU A 104 11.49 -2.52 4.69
CA LEU A 104 10.56 -1.45 4.32
C LEU A 104 9.74 -0.94 5.51
N ARG A 105 9.27 -1.86 6.35
CA ARG A 105 8.53 -1.54 7.57
C ARG A 105 9.38 -0.70 8.53
N ASP A 106 10.63 -1.09 8.77
CA ASP A 106 11.55 -0.34 9.64
C ASP A 106 11.86 1.05 9.06
N ARG A 107 12.02 1.15 7.74
CA ARG A 107 12.24 2.44 7.08
C ARG A 107 11.02 3.35 7.22
N ALA A 108 9.81 2.82 7.08
CA ALA A 108 8.58 3.57 7.32
C ALA A 108 8.45 4.00 8.79
N GLY A 109 8.80 3.12 9.73
CA GLY A 109 8.77 3.38 11.16
C GLY A 109 9.81 4.40 11.64
N ARG A 110 11.00 4.47 11.03
CA ARG A 110 12.01 5.50 11.40
C ARG A 110 11.53 6.92 11.15
N HIS A 111 10.75 7.15 10.10
CA HIS A 111 10.12 8.45 9.85
C HIS A 111 9.02 8.82 10.87
N ARG A 112 8.63 7.90 11.76
CA ARG A 112 7.63 8.11 12.82
C ARG A 112 8.23 8.62 14.13
N ALA A 113 9.48 8.31 14.46
CA ALA A 113 10.08 8.64 15.76
C ALA A 113 10.06 10.16 16.08
N GLU A 114 9.82 10.99 15.07
CA GLU A 114 9.70 12.44 15.15
C GLU A 114 8.26 12.94 15.40
N ALA A 115 7.23 12.09 15.27
CA ALA A 115 5.82 12.46 15.40
C ALA A 115 5.20 11.92 16.70
N ALA A 116 4.70 12.82 17.57
CA ALA A 116 3.94 12.44 18.75
C ALA A 116 2.57 11.84 18.35
N GLY A 117 2.24 10.64 18.85
CA GLY A 117 0.91 10.02 18.71
C GLY A 117 0.87 8.65 18.02
N THR A 118 -0.34 8.14 17.85
CA THR A 118 -0.60 6.82 17.24
C THR A 118 -0.81 6.96 15.72
N ASP A 119 0.21 6.62 14.92
CA ASP A 119 0.09 6.50 13.45
C ASP A 119 -0.56 5.15 13.09
N ILE A 120 -1.76 5.20 12.52
CA ILE A 120 -2.57 4.03 12.14
C ILE A 120 -2.16 3.39 10.81
N LYS A 121 -1.27 4.03 10.05
CA LYS A 121 -0.82 3.57 8.73
C LYS A 121 0.55 2.94 8.78
N ASN A 122 1.53 3.65 9.33
CA ASN A 122 2.93 3.24 9.37
C ASN A 122 3.34 2.66 10.73
N GLY A 123 2.45 2.69 11.73
CA GLY A 123 2.67 2.05 13.01
C GLY A 123 2.67 0.52 12.95
N PRO A 124 3.21 -0.15 13.97
CA PRO A 124 3.04 -1.59 14.13
C PRO A 124 1.57 -1.98 14.08
N GLY A 125 1.21 -2.93 13.21
CA GLY A 125 -0.17 -3.35 13.00
C GLY A 125 -1.03 -2.37 12.21
N GLY A 126 -0.43 -1.34 11.61
CA GLY A 126 -1.14 -0.36 10.80
C GLY A 126 -1.51 -0.86 9.40
N ILE A 127 -2.14 0.02 8.61
CA ILE A 127 -2.59 -0.25 7.24
C ILE A 127 -1.46 -0.85 6.37
N ARG A 128 -0.24 -0.30 6.51
CA ARG A 128 0.91 -0.73 5.70
C ARG A 128 1.39 -2.14 6.05
N ASP A 129 1.24 -2.59 7.30
CA ASP A 129 1.57 -3.97 7.68
C ASP A 129 0.63 -4.95 6.95
N VAL A 130 -0.68 -4.65 6.87
CA VAL A 130 -1.61 -5.46 6.06
C VAL A 130 -1.20 -5.48 4.59
N GLU A 131 -0.95 -4.31 4.01
CA GLU A 131 -0.59 -4.20 2.58
C GLU A 131 0.70 -4.96 2.25
N PHE A 132 1.72 -4.83 3.10
CA PHE A 132 2.98 -5.53 2.92
C PHE A 132 2.84 -7.04 3.08
N LEU A 133 2.11 -7.52 4.09
CA LEU A 133 1.87 -8.94 4.27
C LEU A 133 1.14 -9.53 3.06
N VAL A 134 0.05 -8.91 2.63
CA VAL A 134 -0.76 -9.40 1.50
C VAL A 134 0.06 -9.39 0.21
N GLN A 135 0.86 -8.35 -0.05
CA GLN A 135 1.78 -8.31 -1.20
C GLN A 135 2.88 -9.38 -1.11
N ALA A 136 3.40 -9.65 0.09
CA ALA A 136 4.41 -10.68 0.32
C ALA A 136 3.89 -12.08 -0.01
N LEU A 137 2.71 -12.42 0.53
CA LEU A 137 2.03 -13.68 0.27
C LEU A 137 1.75 -13.85 -1.24
N GLN A 138 1.25 -12.80 -1.91
CA GLN A 138 1.07 -12.83 -3.36
C GLN A 138 2.38 -13.17 -4.09
N LEU A 139 3.48 -12.50 -3.78
CA LEU A 139 4.77 -12.76 -4.45
C LEU A 139 5.36 -14.14 -4.14
N ALA A 140 5.10 -14.67 -2.94
CA ALA A 140 5.56 -16.00 -2.54
C ALA A 140 4.83 -17.11 -3.31
N HIS A 141 3.52 -16.94 -3.55
CA HIS A 141 2.67 -18.01 -4.08
C HIS A 141 2.34 -17.86 -5.57
N ALA A 142 2.43 -16.67 -6.17
CA ALA A 142 2.03 -16.41 -7.56
C ALA A 142 2.77 -17.23 -8.62
N HIS A 143 3.92 -17.82 -8.29
CA HIS A 143 4.60 -18.76 -9.17
C HIS A 143 3.78 -20.03 -9.42
N ARG A 144 3.22 -20.60 -8.35
CA ARG A 144 2.44 -21.85 -8.38
C ARG A 144 0.95 -21.58 -8.56
N GLU A 145 0.46 -20.50 -7.95
CA GLU A 145 -0.95 -20.12 -7.94
C GLU A 145 -1.14 -18.70 -8.53
N PRO A 146 -1.14 -18.52 -9.86
CA PRO A 146 -1.28 -17.19 -10.47
C PRO A 146 -2.59 -16.47 -10.14
N GLY A 147 -3.59 -17.21 -9.65
CA GLY A 147 -4.89 -16.69 -9.22
C GLY A 147 -4.83 -15.81 -7.97
N VAL A 148 -3.76 -15.86 -7.17
CA VAL A 148 -3.61 -15.02 -5.98
C VAL A 148 -3.33 -13.55 -6.31
N LEU A 149 -2.95 -13.24 -7.56
CA LEU A 149 -2.59 -11.89 -7.98
C LEU A 149 -3.82 -10.99 -8.14
N ALA A 150 -3.94 -9.98 -7.29
CA ALA A 150 -4.93 -8.92 -7.39
C ALA A 150 -4.35 -7.56 -6.99
N ALA A 151 -4.84 -6.50 -7.63
CA ALA A 151 -4.39 -5.14 -7.35
C ALA A 151 -5.02 -4.59 -6.05
N GLY A 152 -6.28 -4.87 -5.75
CA GLY A 152 -6.93 -4.49 -4.49
C GLY A 152 -6.42 -5.31 -3.32
N THR A 153 -6.24 -4.67 -2.14
CA THR A 153 -5.77 -5.40 -0.94
C THR A 153 -6.84 -6.39 -0.45
N GLY A 154 -8.12 -5.99 -0.45
CA GLY A 154 -9.24 -6.88 -0.10
C GLY A 154 -9.37 -8.06 -1.07
N GLU A 155 -9.40 -7.76 -2.37
CA GLU A 155 -9.43 -8.76 -3.46
C GLU A 155 -8.26 -9.75 -3.35
N ALA A 156 -7.05 -9.27 -3.03
CA ALA A 156 -5.89 -10.13 -2.85
C ALA A 156 -6.02 -11.03 -1.61
N ILE A 157 -6.62 -10.55 -0.51
CA ILE A 157 -6.92 -11.39 0.66
C ILE A 157 -7.91 -12.50 0.26
N GLU A 158 -8.97 -12.18 -0.47
CA GLU A 158 -9.94 -13.17 -0.96
C GLU A 158 -9.28 -14.21 -1.85
N ALA A 159 -8.44 -13.76 -2.78
CA ALA A 159 -7.73 -14.65 -3.71
C ALA A 159 -6.72 -15.56 -2.99
N LEU A 160 -6.04 -15.06 -1.96
CA LEU A 160 -5.14 -15.86 -1.11
C LEU A 160 -5.90 -16.92 -0.31
N VAL A 161 -7.09 -16.58 0.22
CA VAL A 161 -7.96 -17.55 0.92
C VAL A 161 -8.50 -18.60 -0.04
N ALA A 162 -9.01 -18.18 -1.20
CA ALA A 162 -9.53 -19.09 -2.23
C ALA A 162 -8.45 -20.04 -2.76
N GLY A 163 -7.20 -19.57 -2.86
CA GLY A 163 -6.04 -20.38 -3.23
C GLY A 163 -5.45 -21.21 -2.08
N GLY A 164 -6.02 -21.18 -0.88
CA GLY A 164 -5.53 -21.92 0.30
C GLY A 164 -4.21 -21.43 0.88
N GLN A 165 -3.72 -20.26 0.44
CA GLN A 165 -2.45 -19.66 0.89
C GLN A 165 -2.61 -18.82 2.15
N LEU A 166 -3.86 -18.57 2.56
CA LEU A 166 -4.22 -17.90 3.79
C LEU A 166 -5.44 -18.61 4.39
N GLY A 167 -5.38 -18.94 5.69
CA GLY A 167 -6.50 -19.55 6.39
C GLY A 167 -7.74 -18.63 6.38
N PRO A 168 -8.97 -19.16 6.23
CA PRO A 168 -10.19 -18.34 6.16
C PRO A 168 -10.37 -17.39 7.34
N GLU A 169 -10.02 -17.82 8.55
CA GLU A 169 -10.08 -16.99 9.76
C GLU A 169 -9.09 -15.82 9.71
N HIS A 170 -7.83 -16.09 9.34
CA HIS A 170 -6.82 -15.04 9.15
C HIS A 170 -7.23 -14.06 8.04
N GLY A 171 -7.79 -14.57 6.94
CA GLY A 171 -8.33 -13.76 5.86
C GLY A 171 -9.42 -12.80 6.33
N ARG A 172 -10.42 -13.31 7.05
CA ARG A 172 -11.49 -12.48 7.64
C ARG A 172 -10.93 -11.42 8.58
N ARG A 173 -10.04 -11.81 9.52
CA ARG A 173 -9.40 -10.86 10.45
C ARG A 173 -8.64 -9.76 9.69
N LEU A 174 -7.87 -10.10 8.66
CA LEU A 174 -7.16 -9.09 7.85
C LEU A 174 -8.11 -8.16 7.09
N GLN A 175 -9.20 -8.67 6.53
CA GLN A 175 -10.21 -7.84 5.86
C GLN A 175 -10.86 -6.85 6.83
N ASP A 176 -11.33 -7.35 7.99
CA ASP A 176 -11.99 -6.55 9.01
C ASP A 176 -11.05 -5.47 9.56
N ASN A 177 -9.82 -5.86 9.90
CA ASN A 177 -8.78 -4.94 10.38
C ASN A 177 -8.45 -3.87 9.33
N TYR A 178 -8.25 -4.27 8.07
CA TYR A 178 -7.97 -3.33 6.98
C TYR A 178 -9.13 -2.35 6.77
N ALA A 179 -10.36 -2.85 6.68
CA ALA A 179 -11.55 -2.03 6.49
C ALA A 179 -11.74 -1.03 7.63
N PHE A 180 -11.52 -1.46 8.88
CA PHE A 180 -11.57 -0.59 10.05
C PHE A 180 -10.50 0.51 9.98
N LEU A 181 -9.23 0.16 9.78
CA LEU A 181 -8.13 1.13 9.72
C LEU A 181 -8.31 2.11 8.55
N ARG A 182 -8.78 1.65 7.39
CA ARG A 182 -9.12 2.51 6.24
C ARG A 182 -10.27 3.46 6.56
N ARG A 183 -11.30 3.01 7.30
CA ARG A 183 -12.40 3.89 7.76
C ARG A 183 -11.87 4.99 8.67
N VAL A 184 -11.01 4.65 9.63
CA VAL A 184 -10.35 5.63 10.51
C VAL A 184 -9.51 6.61 9.68
N GLU A 185 -8.67 6.12 8.75
CA GLU A 185 -7.86 6.97 7.86
C GLU A 185 -8.71 7.95 7.05
N HIS A 186 -9.80 7.47 6.44
CA HIS A 186 -10.65 8.33 5.62
C HIS A 186 -11.29 9.45 6.46
N PHE A 187 -11.81 9.15 7.66
CA PHE A 187 -12.37 10.20 8.52
C PHE A 187 -11.31 11.13 9.11
N LEU A 188 -10.11 10.64 9.42
CA LEU A 188 -8.99 11.49 9.84
C LEU A 188 -8.64 12.52 8.75
N GLN A 189 -8.57 12.09 7.50
CA GLN A 189 -8.19 12.97 6.39
C GLN A 189 -9.31 13.95 6.04
N LEU A 190 -10.58 13.56 6.18
CA LEU A 190 -11.73 14.43 5.96
C LEU A 190 -11.89 15.53 7.02
N LEU A 191 -11.46 15.30 8.27
CA LEU A 191 -11.63 16.28 9.36
C LEU A 191 -10.75 17.52 9.18
N ASP A 192 -9.54 17.34 8.67
CA ASP A 192 -8.54 18.41 8.60
C ASP A 192 -8.14 18.79 7.17
N ASP A 193 -8.73 18.14 6.15
CA ASP A 193 -8.29 18.19 4.74
C ASP A 193 -6.76 18.05 4.59
N ARG A 194 -6.20 17.18 5.44
CA ARG A 194 -4.76 16.94 5.56
C ARG A 194 -4.48 15.45 5.43
N GLN A 195 -3.37 15.12 4.78
CA GLN A 195 -2.82 13.77 4.75
C GLN A 195 -2.19 13.40 6.10
N THR A 196 -2.98 13.41 7.18
CA THR A 196 -2.59 12.89 8.49
C THR A 196 -2.98 11.43 8.63
N HIS A 197 -2.12 10.66 9.28
CA HIS A 197 -2.37 9.27 9.67
C HIS A 197 -2.25 9.10 11.19
N THR A 198 -1.95 10.18 11.91
CA THR A 198 -1.77 10.18 13.36
C THR A 198 -3.08 10.53 14.02
N LEU A 199 -3.51 9.72 14.98
CA LEU A 199 -4.71 9.98 15.77
C LEU A 199 -4.59 11.32 16.52
N PRO A 200 -5.69 12.09 16.68
CA PRO A 200 -5.66 13.38 17.34
C PRO A 200 -5.13 13.27 18.78
N GLY A 201 -4.43 14.30 19.24
CA GLY A 201 -3.95 14.39 20.63
C GLY A 201 -5.03 14.81 21.62
N ARG A 202 -5.98 15.64 21.18
CA ARG A 202 -7.05 16.21 22.02
C ARG A 202 -8.24 15.26 22.12
N ASP A 203 -8.79 15.14 23.33
CA ASP A 203 -9.90 14.23 23.60
C ASP A 203 -11.19 14.59 22.84
N ALA A 204 -11.53 15.88 22.73
CA ALA A 204 -12.70 16.31 21.98
C ALA A 204 -12.64 15.91 20.49
N ASP A 205 -11.44 15.91 19.90
CA ASP A 205 -11.23 15.56 18.50
C ASP A 205 -11.28 14.03 18.33
N ARG A 206 -10.79 13.27 19.32
CA ARG A 206 -10.96 11.81 19.39
C ARG A 206 -12.42 11.40 19.54
N ASP A 207 -13.18 12.07 20.39
CA ASP A 207 -14.63 11.87 20.53
C ASP A 207 -15.38 12.12 19.22
N ALA A 208 -15.03 13.20 18.51
CA ALA A 208 -15.61 13.52 17.22
C ALA A 208 -15.31 12.47 16.15
N LEU A 209 -14.10 11.89 16.19
CA LEU A 209 -13.71 10.79 15.30
C LEU A 209 -14.40 9.47 15.70
N ALA A 210 -14.46 9.15 16.98
CA ALA A 210 -15.12 7.95 17.50
C ALA A 210 -16.58 7.88 17.06
N ARG A 211 -17.32 9.00 17.18
CA ARG A 211 -18.73 9.07 16.74
C ARG A 211 -18.93 8.80 15.25
N ARG A 212 -17.94 9.15 14.41
CA ARG A 212 -17.99 8.91 12.96
C ARG A 212 -17.60 7.48 12.58
N VAL A 213 -16.62 6.91 13.27
CA VAL A 213 -16.07 5.58 12.96
C VAL A 213 -16.93 4.46 13.55
N LEU A 214 -17.34 4.62 14.81
CA LEU A 214 -18.02 3.60 15.62
C LEU A 214 -19.52 3.88 15.83
N GLY A 215 -19.93 5.13 15.64
CA GLY A 215 -21.34 5.56 15.79
C GLY A 215 -21.57 6.47 17.00
N PRO A 216 -22.77 7.07 17.12
CA PRO A 216 -23.00 8.31 17.89
C PRO A 216 -22.82 8.19 19.41
N ARG A 217 -22.83 6.98 19.97
CA ARG A 217 -22.71 6.73 21.42
C ARG A 217 -21.27 6.51 21.89
N HIS A 218 -20.31 6.46 20.98
CA HIS A 218 -18.92 6.14 21.30
C HIS A 218 -18.09 7.39 21.56
N HIS A 219 -17.07 7.21 22.38
CA HIS A 219 -16.11 8.22 22.81
C HIS A 219 -14.69 7.86 22.37
N GLY A 220 -13.77 8.80 22.52
CA GLY A 220 -12.37 8.65 22.13
C GLY A 220 -11.71 7.44 22.77
N ALA A 221 -12.07 7.09 24.01
CA ALA A 221 -11.58 5.89 24.68
C ALA A 221 -11.97 4.60 23.93
N ASP A 222 -13.21 4.49 23.45
CA ASP A 222 -13.68 3.34 22.67
C ASP A 222 -12.92 3.22 21.35
N LEU A 223 -12.68 4.35 20.68
CA LEU A 223 -11.87 4.39 19.46
C LEU A 223 -10.44 3.93 19.71
N MET A 224 -9.80 4.43 20.78
CA MET A 224 -8.43 4.05 21.11
C MET A 224 -8.33 2.56 21.46
N ALA A 225 -9.31 2.02 22.19
CA ALA A 225 -9.39 0.60 22.50
C ALA A 225 -9.53 -0.25 21.22
N ALA A 226 -10.46 0.11 20.32
CA ALA A 226 -10.67 -0.57 19.06
C ALA A 226 -9.43 -0.51 18.15
N VAL A 227 -8.76 0.65 18.06
CA VAL A 227 -7.50 0.77 17.32
C VAL A 227 -6.41 -0.10 17.93
N HIS A 228 -6.28 -0.14 19.26
CA HIS A 228 -5.29 -0.97 19.93
C HIS A 228 -5.52 -2.47 19.66
N GLU A 229 -6.76 -2.94 19.77
CA GLU A 229 -7.14 -4.32 19.46
C GLU A 229 -6.83 -4.68 18.00
N VAL A 230 -7.28 -3.86 17.05
CA VAL A 230 -7.09 -4.10 15.61
C VAL A 230 -5.60 -4.07 15.22
N THR A 231 -4.83 -3.12 15.75
CA THR A 231 -3.38 -3.05 15.49
C THR A 231 -2.64 -4.21 16.15
N GLY A 232 -3.03 -4.63 17.36
CA GLY A 232 -2.50 -5.83 18.01
C GLY A 232 -2.75 -7.09 17.19
N SER A 233 -4.00 -7.32 16.76
CA SER A 233 -4.35 -8.44 15.88
C SER A 233 -3.59 -8.40 14.55
N THR A 234 -3.39 -7.22 13.96
CA THR A 234 -2.67 -7.09 12.69
C THR A 234 -1.18 -7.36 12.87
N ALA A 235 -0.58 -6.90 13.96
CA ALA A 235 0.83 -7.16 14.26
C ALA A 235 1.11 -8.65 14.47
N GLU A 236 0.19 -9.37 15.14
CA GLU A 236 0.24 -10.82 15.30
C GLU A 236 0.18 -11.54 13.94
N LEU A 237 -0.81 -11.22 13.10
CA LEU A 237 -0.98 -11.83 11.76
C LEU A 237 0.21 -11.53 10.86
N PHE A 238 0.76 -10.32 10.94
CA PHE A 238 1.98 -9.94 10.23
C PHE A 238 3.18 -10.79 10.65
N ALA A 239 3.41 -10.94 11.96
CA ALA A 239 4.52 -11.73 12.47
C ALA A 239 4.39 -13.22 12.09
N SER A 240 3.20 -13.80 12.28
CA SER A 240 2.93 -15.20 11.91
C SER A 240 3.10 -15.43 10.42
N GLY A 241 2.52 -14.57 9.58
CA GLY A 241 2.58 -14.73 8.13
C GLY A 241 3.99 -14.58 7.56
N LEU A 242 4.81 -13.66 8.12
CA LEU A 242 6.22 -13.60 7.74
C LEU A 242 7.02 -14.80 8.22
N HIS A 243 6.72 -15.32 9.41
CA HIS A 243 7.37 -16.53 9.92
C HIS A 243 7.06 -17.75 9.03
N ASP A 244 5.82 -17.87 8.53
CA ASP A 244 5.44 -18.94 7.61
C ASP A 244 6.18 -18.86 6.27
N LEU A 245 6.47 -17.66 5.77
CA LEU A 245 7.27 -17.47 4.55
C LEU A 245 8.75 -17.86 4.71
N GLU A 246 9.25 -17.93 5.94
CA GLU A 246 10.64 -18.29 6.24
C GLU A 246 10.84 -19.80 6.41
N LYS A 247 9.75 -20.56 6.45
CA LYS A 247 9.82 -22.02 6.51
C LYS A 247 10.32 -22.56 5.15
N PRO A 248 11.19 -23.59 5.17
CA PRO A 248 11.77 -24.16 3.96
C PRO A 248 10.75 -24.81 3.01
#